data_AF-A0A7J3XG51-F1
#
_entry.id   AF-A0A7J3XG51-F1
#
_cell.length_a   1.000
_cell.length_b   1.000
_cell.length_c   1.000
_cell.angle_alpha   90.00
_cell.angle_beta   90.00
_cell.angle_gamma   90.00
#
_symmetry.space_group_name_H-M   'P 1'
#
loop_
_entity.id
_entity.type
_entity.pdbx_description
1 polymer ?
#
loop_
_entity_poly.entity_id
_entity_poly.type
_entity_poly.pdbx_seq_one_letter_code
_entity_poly.pdbx_strand_id
1 'polypeptide(L)'
;MKVAILDTLVGAVAVAEDGGVEYVAVPKGDRGYMIERALRIEDGEVSSELAELIGKVVKPDAVFVVSTEAEASLLAQRGLKYLLDPRDPLLLRAREMLPSLAVKAGLVDSEARFYELVYELSLAVTRHKLRREALKRDLMAIQAIRAIDDLDKTINLFASRLREWYSIHFPELDDLVKEHEEYAALVSRLGPREAFTVENLAKLGIKGGRAERIAKVAGESIGADISELDLGKIREFSNLVLRLYEIRRDLSEYLEHVMKEVAPNVTELVGPLLGARLLSLAGSLADLAKLPASTIQVLGAEKALFRALRTGGRPPKHGVIFQYPDIHRSPKWQRGKIARALATKLAIAARADHYTGRFIADRLKKILEDRIKEVKTLYAKPPPKAPPPKPARRPRRSER
;
A
#
# COMPACT_ATOMS: atom_id res chain seq x y z
N MET A 1 7.18 -6.88 -51.06
CA MET A 1 5.98 -7.63 -50.64
C MET A 1 5.85 -7.47 -49.13
N LYS A 2 4.71 -7.00 -48.62
CA LYS A 2 4.45 -6.94 -47.18
C LYS A 2 3.63 -8.15 -46.72
N VAL A 3 3.94 -8.63 -45.50
CA VAL A 3 3.18 -9.69 -44.83
C VAL A 3 2.89 -9.25 -43.41
N ALA A 4 1.62 -9.14 -43.03
CA ALA A 4 1.23 -8.91 -41.65
C ALA A 4 1.34 -10.21 -40.86
N ILE A 5 1.97 -10.14 -39.69
CA ILE A 5 2.01 -11.23 -38.72
C ILE A 5 1.29 -10.76 -37.46
N LEU A 6 0.38 -11.59 -36.96
CA LEU A 6 -0.32 -11.38 -35.71
C LEU A 6 -0.14 -12.61 -34.82
N ASP A 7 0.32 -12.40 -33.58
CA ASP A 7 0.16 -13.37 -32.50
C ASP A 7 -1.06 -13.02 -31.65
N THR A 8 -2.04 -13.93 -31.60
CA THR A 8 -3.33 -13.68 -30.94
C THR A 8 -3.69 -14.79 -29.97
N LEU A 9 -4.74 -14.55 -29.16
CA LEU A 9 -5.35 -15.53 -28.25
C LEU A 9 -5.70 -16.87 -28.93
N VAL A 10 -6.11 -16.80 -30.20
CA VAL A 10 -6.66 -17.94 -30.96
C VAL A 10 -5.66 -18.54 -31.95
N GLY A 11 -4.39 -18.11 -31.91
CA GLY A 11 -3.35 -18.58 -32.81
C GLY A 11 -2.53 -17.45 -33.43
N ALA A 12 -1.60 -17.84 -34.31
CA ALA A 12 -0.79 -16.92 -35.07
C ALA A 12 -1.20 -16.92 -36.55
N VAL A 13 -1.23 -15.75 -37.18
CA VAL A 13 -1.73 -15.58 -38.55
C VAL A 13 -0.75 -14.75 -39.38
N ALA A 14 -0.54 -15.17 -40.63
CA ALA A 14 0.21 -14.44 -41.64
C ALA A 14 -0.70 -14.08 -42.83
N VAL A 15 -0.82 -12.79 -43.12
CA VAL A 15 -1.64 -12.27 -44.22
C VAL A 15 -0.79 -11.42 -45.16
N ALA A 16 -0.81 -11.75 -46.44
CA ALA A 16 -0.12 -11.02 -47.49
C ALA A 16 -0.86 -9.71 -47.85
N GLU A 17 -0.13 -8.78 -48.48
CA GLU A 17 -0.62 -7.47 -48.91
C GLU A 17 -1.84 -7.51 -49.85
N ASP A 18 -2.00 -8.59 -50.62
CA ASP A 18 -3.14 -8.85 -51.51
C ASP A 18 -4.38 -9.41 -50.77
N GLY A 19 -4.30 -9.59 -49.45
CA GLY A 19 -5.34 -10.22 -48.64
C GLY A 19 -5.29 -11.75 -48.66
N GLY A 20 -4.28 -12.34 -49.31
CA GLY A 20 -4.02 -13.77 -49.30
C GLY A 20 -3.58 -14.25 -47.92
N VAL A 21 -4.15 -15.36 -47.47
CA VAL A 21 -3.76 -16.00 -46.21
C VAL A 21 -2.54 -16.87 -46.48
N GLU A 22 -1.38 -16.51 -45.93
CA GLU A 22 -0.16 -17.28 -46.16
C GLU A 22 -0.09 -18.49 -45.21
N TYR A 23 -0.46 -18.29 -43.95
CA TYR A 23 -0.46 -19.36 -42.96
C TYR A 23 -1.33 -19.00 -41.74
N VAL A 24 -1.97 -20.02 -41.16
CA VAL A 24 -2.67 -19.93 -39.88
C VAL A 24 -2.18 -21.05 -38.99
N ALA A 25 -1.57 -20.68 -37.86
CA ALA A 25 -1.12 -21.58 -36.81
C ALA A 25 -2.15 -21.60 -35.69
N VAL A 26 -2.91 -22.68 -35.58
CA VAL A 26 -3.94 -22.85 -34.56
C VAL A 26 -3.33 -23.50 -33.30
N PRO A 27 -3.68 -23.02 -32.08
CA PRO A 27 -3.28 -23.67 -30.84
C PRO A 27 -3.77 -25.11 -30.81
N LYS A 28 -2.86 -26.07 -30.57
CA LYS A 28 -3.21 -27.50 -30.46
C LYS A 28 -3.57 -27.94 -29.04
N GLY A 29 -3.43 -27.02 -28.07
CA GLY A 29 -3.69 -27.28 -26.67
C GLY A 29 -5.16 -27.08 -26.27
N ASP A 30 -5.47 -27.47 -25.03
CA ASP A 30 -6.79 -27.26 -24.44
C ASP A 30 -7.04 -25.78 -24.09
N ARG A 31 -8.19 -25.49 -23.48
CA ARG A 31 -8.52 -24.15 -23.00
C ARG A 31 -7.51 -23.60 -22.00
N GLY A 32 -6.90 -24.46 -21.17
CA GLY A 32 -5.86 -24.07 -20.22
C GLY A 32 -4.64 -23.51 -20.93
N TYR A 33 -4.17 -24.23 -21.96
CA TYR A 33 -3.06 -23.80 -22.79
C TYR A 33 -3.32 -22.45 -23.49
N MET A 34 -4.52 -22.22 -24.02
CA MET A 34 -4.87 -20.94 -24.64
C MET A 34 -4.85 -19.76 -23.64
N ILE A 35 -5.22 -20.00 -22.38
CA ILE A 35 -5.13 -18.99 -21.31
C ILE A 35 -3.66 -18.70 -20.99
N GLU A 36 -2.83 -19.74 -20.81
CA GLU A 36 -1.40 -19.57 -20.54
C GLU A 36 -0.67 -18.88 -21.70
N ARG A 37 -1.02 -19.23 -22.94
CA ARG A 37 -0.55 -18.54 -24.15
C ARG A 37 -0.86 -17.05 -24.07
N ALA A 38 -2.10 -16.68 -23.77
CA ALA A 38 -2.50 -15.28 -23.69
C ALA A 38 -1.71 -14.49 -22.66
N LEU A 39 -1.47 -15.10 -21.49
CA LEU A 39 -0.69 -14.48 -20.42
C LEU A 39 0.78 -14.31 -20.81
N ARG A 40 1.38 -15.31 -21.49
CA ARG A 40 2.74 -15.21 -22.03
C ARG A 40 2.88 -14.08 -23.06
N ILE A 41 1.92 -13.96 -23.98
CA ILE A 41 1.91 -12.88 -24.98
C ILE A 41 1.85 -11.50 -24.29
N GLU A 42 1.00 -11.34 -23.26
CA GLU A 42 0.94 -10.09 -22.49
C GLU A 42 2.23 -9.79 -21.72
N ASP A 43 2.90 -10.82 -21.19
CA ASP A 43 4.19 -10.70 -20.50
C ASP A 43 5.36 -10.43 -21.49
N GLY A 44 5.08 -10.27 -22.79
CA GLY A 44 6.06 -9.96 -23.83
C GLY A 44 6.82 -11.18 -24.36
N GLU A 45 6.34 -12.39 -24.07
CA GLU A 45 6.87 -13.63 -24.64
C GLU A 45 6.20 -13.96 -25.97
N VAL A 46 6.89 -14.74 -26.80
CA VAL A 46 6.38 -15.18 -28.09
C VAL A 46 5.75 -16.57 -27.97
N SER A 47 4.60 -16.79 -28.59
CA SER A 47 3.99 -18.11 -28.64
C SER A 47 4.76 -19.10 -29.55
N SER A 48 4.62 -20.39 -29.26
CA SER A 48 5.16 -21.48 -30.09
C SER A 48 4.60 -21.48 -31.52
N GLU A 49 3.34 -21.08 -31.67
CA GLU A 49 2.61 -21.04 -32.93
C GLU A 49 3.10 -19.89 -33.81
N LEU A 50 3.49 -18.76 -33.21
CA LEU A 50 4.19 -17.71 -33.94
C LEU A 50 5.58 -18.18 -34.39
N ALA A 51 6.32 -18.89 -33.54
CA ALA A 51 7.61 -19.46 -33.92
C ALA A 51 7.50 -20.51 -35.06
N GLU A 52 6.44 -21.32 -35.06
CA GLU A 52 6.08 -22.26 -36.12
C GLU A 52 5.74 -21.51 -37.42
N LEU A 53 4.89 -20.49 -37.32
CA LEU A 53 4.46 -19.66 -38.45
C LEU A 53 5.66 -19.01 -39.13
N ILE A 54 6.56 -18.37 -38.39
CA ILE A 54 7.76 -17.75 -38.97
C ILE A 54 8.69 -18.82 -39.57
N GLY A 55 8.66 -20.05 -39.07
CA GLY A 55 9.44 -21.16 -39.64
C GLY A 55 8.93 -21.61 -41.00
N LYS A 56 7.63 -21.48 -41.24
CA LYS A 56 6.96 -21.87 -42.51
C LYS A 56 6.88 -20.71 -43.52
N VAL A 57 6.75 -19.49 -43.03
CA VAL A 57 6.63 -18.27 -43.84
C VAL A 57 8.00 -17.57 -43.90
N VAL A 58 8.99 -18.22 -44.53
CA VAL A 58 10.31 -17.63 -44.74
C VAL A 58 10.39 -17.05 -46.16
N LYS A 59 10.27 -15.72 -46.26
CA LYS A 59 10.41 -14.98 -47.52
C LYS A 59 11.49 -13.91 -47.35
N PRO A 60 12.72 -14.14 -47.87
CA PRO A 60 13.86 -13.23 -47.67
C PRO A 60 13.62 -11.79 -48.15
N ASP A 61 12.77 -11.63 -49.17
CA ASP A 61 12.46 -10.32 -49.78
C ASP A 61 11.18 -9.66 -49.23
N ALA A 62 10.49 -10.31 -48.29
CA ALA A 62 9.30 -9.76 -47.67
C ALA A 62 9.64 -8.83 -46.50
N VAL A 63 8.79 -7.83 -46.28
CA VAL A 63 8.81 -6.99 -45.07
C VAL A 63 7.65 -7.40 -44.18
N PHE A 64 7.96 -7.93 -43.00
CA PHE A 64 6.97 -8.40 -42.04
C PHE A 64 6.45 -7.27 -41.16
N VAL A 65 5.16 -7.00 -41.21
CA VAL A 65 4.52 -5.97 -40.39
C VAL A 65 4.02 -6.60 -39.10
N VAL A 66 4.41 -6.05 -37.95
CA VAL A 66 4.14 -6.59 -36.61
C VAL A 66 3.62 -5.52 -35.65
N SER A 67 3.01 -5.96 -34.56
CA SER A 67 2.32 -5.09 -33.59
C SER A 67 3.01 -4.98 -32.23
N THR A 68 3.95 -5.86 -31.92
CA THR A 68 4.64 -5.90 -30.62
C THR A 68 6.17 -5.96 -30.77
N GLU A 69 6.89 -5.47 -29.75
CA GLU A 69 8.35 -5.57 -29.69
C GLU A 69 8.85 -7.01 -29.60
N ALA A 70 8.06 -7.91 -29.00
CA ALA A 70 8.37 -9.34 -28.90
C ALA A 70 8.38 -10.02 -30.28
N GLU A 71 7.34 -9.77 -31.09
CA GLU A 71 7.26 -10.22 -32.49
C GLU A 71 8.44 -9.69 -33.32
N ALA A 72 8.73 -8.38 -33.20
CA ALA A 72 9.84 -7.73 -33.88
C ALA A 72 11.20 -8.35 -33.50
N SER A 73 11.40 -8.61 -32.21
CA SER A 73 12.63 -9.21 -31.68
C SER A 73 12.85 -10.62 -32.24
N LEU A 74 11.79 -11.44 -32.35
CA LEU A 74 11.89 -12.77 -32.92
C LEU A 74 12.24 -12.75 -34.42
N LEU A 75 11.64 -11.83 -35.18
CA LEU A 75 11.96 -11.64 -36.60
C LEU A 75 13.41 -11.16 -36.80
N ALA A 76 13.87 -10.23 -35.96
CA ALA A 76 15.24 -9.74 -35.96
C ALA A 76 16.25 -10.85 -35.68
N GLN A 77 15.98 -11.72 -34.70
CA GLN A 77 16.82 -12.88 -34.38
C GLN A 77 16.95 -13.87 -35.55
N ARG A 78 15.94 -13.95 -36.42
CA ARG A 78 15.95 -14.77 -37.64
C ARG A 78 16.46 -14.03 -38.89
N GLY A 79 16.93 -12.79 -38.75
CA GLY A 79 17.47 -11.99 -39.85
C GLY A 79 16.43 -11.52 -40.88
N LEU A 80 15.15 -11.50 -40.51
CA LEU A 80 14.05 -11.09 -41.39
C LEU A 80 13.79 -9.59 -41.30
N LYS A 81 13.46 -8.96 -42.43
CA LYS A 81 13.10 -7.53 -42.47
C LYS A 81 11.71 -7.34 -41.86
N TYR A 82 11.56 -6.41 -40.92
CA TYR A 82 10.29 -6.14 -40.25
C TYR A 82 9.97 -4.64 -40.17
N LEU A 83 8.69 -4.34 -39.96
CA LEU A 83 8.14 -3.02 -39.67
C LEU A 83 7.26 -3.14 -38.42
N LEU A 84 7.64 -2.46 -37.34
CA LEU A 84 6.81 -2.37 -36.14
C LEU A 84 5.89 -1.16 -36.27
N ASP A 85 4.65 -1.39 -36.70
CA ASP A 85 3.61 -0.37 -36.76
C ASP A 85 2.26 -0.99 -36.39
N PRO A 86 1.81 -0.90 -35.13
CA PRO A 86 0.54 -1.45 -34.68
C PRO A 86 -0.69 -0.88 -35.39
N ARG A 87 -0.55 0.22 -36.14
CA ARG A 87 -1.63 0.91 -36.84
C ARG A 87 -1.58 0.71 -38.36
N ASP A 88 -0.66 -0.12 -38.87
CA ASP A 88 -0.57 -0.39 -40.29
C ASP A 88 -1.91 -1.00 -40.81
N PRO A 89 -2.46 -0.50 -41.93
CA PRO A 89 -3.72 -1.00 -42.48
C PRO A 89 -3.74 -2.51 -42.76
N LEU A 90 -2.60 -3.11 -43.08
CA LEU A 90 -2.50 -4.54 -43.34
C LEU A 90 -2.75 -5.36 -42.06
N LEU A 91 -2.25 -4.90 -40.91
CA LEU A 91 -2.52 -5.53 -39.61
C LEU A 91 -3.98 -5.37 -39.19
N LEU A 92 -4.60 -4.22 -39.46
CA LEU A 92 -6.02 -3.99 -39.18
C LEU A 92 -6.90 -4.92 -40.01
N ARG A 93 -6.62 -5.05 -41.32
CA ARG A 93 -7.32 -6.02 -42.19
C ARG A 93 -7.13 -7.46 -41.71
N ALA A 94 -5.90 -7.83 -41.33
CA ALA A 94 -5.62 -9.16 -40.80
C ALA A 94 -6.43 -9.45 -39.51
N ARG A 95 -6.68 -8.45 -38.67
CA ARG A 95 -7.55 -8.55 -37.48
C ARG A 95 -9.02 -8.75 -37.83
N GLU A 96 -9.53 -8.03 -38.82
CA GLU A 96 -10.91 -8.18 -39.32
C GLU A 96 -11.15 -9.58 -39.90
N MET A 97 -10.13 -10.18 -40.50
CA MET A 97 -10.23 -11.53 -41.08
C MET A 97 -10.21 -12.65 -40.03
N LEU A 98 -9.78 -12.41 -38.78
CA LEU A 98 -9.58 -13.44 -37.75
C LEU A 98 -10.77 -14.40 -37.55
N PRO A 99 -12.03 -13.95 -37.49
CA PRO A 99 -13.16 -14.87 -37.35
C PRO A 99 -13.23 -15.86 -38.52
N SER A 100 -13.14 -15.35 -39.75
CA SER A 100 -13.17 -16.17 -40.96
C SER A 100 -11.98 -17.13 -41.06
N LEU A 101 -10.81 -16.70 -40.59
CA LEU A 101 -9.58 -17.51 -40.57
C LEU A 101 -9.65 -18.62 -39.52
N ALA A 102 -10.22 -18.33 -38.36
CA ALA A 102 -10.43 -19.32 -37.31
C ALA A 102 -11.36 -20.45 -37.79
N VAL A 103 -12.42 -20.12 -38.56
CA VAL A 103 -13.29 -21.13 -39.18
C VAL A 103 -12.53 -21.94 -40.23
N LYS A 104 -11.84 -21.27 -41.16
CA LYS A 104 -11.07 -21.95 -42.22
C LYS A 104 -9.98 -22.87 -41.69
N ALA A 105 -9.36 -22.50 -40.57
CA ALA A 105 -8.32 -23.29 -39.93
C ALA A 105 -8.86 -24.41 -39.03
N GLY A 106 -10.18 -24.55 -38.92
CA GLY A 106 -10.84 -25.61 -38.14
C GLY A 106 -10.77 -25.41 -36.62
N LEU A 107 -10.52 -24.18 -36.15
CA LEU A 107 -10.54 -23.88 -34.71
C LEU A 107 -11.98 -23.81 -34.16
N VAL A 108 -12.91 -23.31 -34.98
CA VAL A 108 -14.33 -23.17 -34.63
C VAL A 108 -15.22 -23.46 -35.83
N ASP A 109 -16.47 -23.86 -35.57
CA ASP A 109 -17.42 -24.24 -36.63
C ASP A 109 -18.12 -23.03 -37.28
N SER A 110 -18.08 -21.85 -36.64
CA SER A 110 -18.69 -20.62 -37.16
C SER A 110 -18.02 -19.36 -36.59
N GLU A 111 -18.20 -18.23 -37.28
CA GLU A 111 -17.73 -16.93 -36.78
C GLU A 111 -18.45 -16.53 -35.48
N ALA A 112 -19.71 -16.93 -35.29
CA ALA A 112 -20.41 -16.71 -34.02
C ALA A 112 -19.69 -17.45 -32.86
N ARG A 113 -19.30 -18.71 -33.11
CA ARG A 113 -18.55 -19.51 -32.13
C ARG A 113 -17.16 -18.94 -31.84
N PHE A 114 -16.53 -18.27 -32.82
CA PHE A 114 -15.28 -17.53 -32.60
C PHE A 114 -15.46 -16.44 -31.54
N TYR A 115 -16.48 -15.59 -31.66
CA TYR A 115 -16.72 -14.51 -30.70
C TYR A 115 -17.05 -15.04 -29.30
N GLU A 116 -17.83 -16.13 -29.21
CA GLU A 116 -18.08 -16.83 -27.94
C GLU A 116 -16.77 -17.33 -27.31
N LEU A 117 -15.91 -18.00 -28.09
CA LEU A 117 -14.62 -18.49 -27.63
C LEU A 117 -13.72 -17.35 -27.12
N VAL A 118 -13.63 -16.25 -27.87
CA VAL A 118 -12.85 -15.06 -27.47
C VAL A 118 -13.40 -14.48 -26.16
N TYR A 119 -14.73 -14.35 -26.04
CA TYR A 119 -15.36 -13.87 -24.81
C TYR A 119 -15.04 -14.79 -23.62
N GLU A 120 -15.21 -16.09 -23.80
CA GLU A 120 -14.94 -17.12 -22.81
C GLU A 120 -13.47 -17.14 -22.35
N LEU A 121 -12.52 -16.99 -23.28
CA LEU A 121 -11.09 -16.88 -22.98
C LEU A 121 -10.78 -15.56 -22.26
N SER A 122 -11.36 -14.45 -22.71
CA SER A 122 -11.14 -13.13 -22.09
C SER A 122 -11.57 -13.11 -20.62
N LEU A 123 -12.71 -13.74 -20.29
CA LEU A 123 -13.17 -13.91 -18.92
C LEU A 123 -12.21 -14.79 -18.10
N ALA A 124 -11.71 -15.88 -18.69
CA ALA A 124 -10.81 -16.79 -17.99
C ALA A 124 -9.44 -16.14 -17.71
N VAL A 125 -8.86 -15.46 -18.69
CA VAL A 125 -7.62 -14.68 -18.55
C VAL A 125 -7.81 -13.58 -17.50
N THR A 126 -8.90 -12.83 -17.56
CA THR A 126 -9.21 -11.78 -16.57
C THR A 126 -9.32 -12.34 -15.16
N ARG A 127 -10.04 -13.46 -14.97
CA ARG A 127 -10.12 -14.15 -13.68
C ARG A 127 -8.73 -14.59 -13.19
N HIS A 128 -7.88 -15.08 -14.08
CA HIS A 128 -6.53 -15.49 -13.71
C HIS A 128 -5.70 -14.29 -13.25
N LYS A 129 -5.77 -13.15 -13.97
CA LYS A 129 -5.09 -11.89 -13.59
C LYS A 129 -5.58 -11.36 -12.25
N LEU A 130 -6.90 -11.36 -12.03
CA LEU A 130 -7.50 -10.96 -10.74
C LEU A 130 -7.03 -11.84 -9.58
N ARG A 131 -6.95 -13.17 -9.79
CA ARG A 131 -6.40 -14.10 -8.79
C ARG A 131 -4.94 -13.83 -8.49
N ARG A 132 -4.10 -13.58 -9.52
CA ARG A 132 -2.68 -13.22 -9.33
C ARG A 132 -2.54 -11.93 -8.50
N GLU A 133 -3.38 -10.93 -8.76
CA GLU A 133 -3.37 -9.67 -8.00
C GLU A 133 -3.80 -9.88 -6.55
N ALA A 134 -4.88 -10.64 -6.31
CA ALA A 134 -5.39 -10.93 -4.97
C ALA A 134 -4.42 -11.75 -4.10
N LEU A 135 -3.49 -12.49 -4.73
CA LEU A 135 -2.46 -13.27 -4.04
C LEU A 135 -1.26 -12.43 -3.59
N LYS A 136 -1.17 -11.14 -3.98
CA LYS A 136 -0.06 -10.30 -3.53
C LYS A 136 -0.10 -10.10 -2.02
N ARG A 137 0.99 -10.46 -1.35
CA ARG A 137 1.12 -10.43 0.12
C ARG A 137 1.10 -9.01 0.69
N ASP A 138 1.48 -7.99 -0.09
CA ASP A 138 1.43 -6.59 0.34
C ASP A 138 -0.01 -6.11 0.62
N LEU A 139 -1.02 -6.66 -0.06
CA LEU A 139 -2.43 -6.39 0.23
C LEU A 139 -2.81 -6.81 1.65
N MET A 140 -2.29 -7.95 2.14
CA MET A 140 -2.56 -8.42 3.50
C MET A 140 -1.96 -7.49 4.55
N ALA A 141 -0.75 -6.98 4.32
CA ALA A 141 -0.13 -5.97 5.17
C ALA A 141 -0.96 -4.67 5.20
N ILE A 142 -1.46 -4.23 4.05
CA ILE A 142 -2.29 -3.02 3.92
C ILE A 142 -3.61 -3.17 4.68
N GLN A 143 -4.29 -4.32 4.58
CA GLN A 143 -5.53 -4.54 5.33
C GLN A 143 -5.27 -4.63 6.83
N ALA A 144 -4.21 -5.32 7.25
CA ALA A 144 -3.86 -5.44 8.66
C ALA A 144 -3.57 -4.08 9.30
N ILE A 145 -2.80 -3.20 8.66
CA ILE A 145 -2.52 -1.86 9.22
C ILE A 145 -3.76 -0.96 9.26
N ARG A 146 -4.67 -1.07 8.28
CA ARG A 146 -5.95 -0.34 8.32
C ARG A 146 -6.81 -0.81 9.50
N ALA A 147 -6.89 -2.12 9.70
CA ALA A 147 -7.60 -2.69 10.85
C ALA A 147 -6.98 -2.23 12.18
N ILE A 148 -5.65 -2.20 12.30
CA ILE A 148 -4.97 -1.67 13.48
C ILE A 148 -5.30 -0.18 13.70
N ASP A 149 -5.25 0.65 12.65
CA ASP A 149 -5.59 2.08 12.74
C ASP A 149 -7.06 2.30 13.16
N ASP A 150 -7.98 1.43 12.72
CA ASP A 150 -9.39 1.48 13.10
C ASP A 150 -9.65 0.94 14.51
N LEU A 151 -8.88 -0.06 14.95
CA LEU A 151 -8.86 -0.51 16.34
C LEU A 151 -8.34 0.59 17.26
N ASP A 152 -7.23 1.26 16.93
CA ASP A 152 -6.67 2.34 17.74
C ASP A 152 -7.71 3.48 17.91
N LYS A 153 -8.49 3.82 16.87
CA LYS A 153 -9.60 4.79 16.99
C LYS A 153 -10.74 4.28 17.87
N THR A 154 -11.16 3.03 17.66
CA THR A 154 -12.26 2.40 18.39
C THR A 154 -11.94 2.26 19.87
N ILE A 155 -10.72 1.82 20.20
CA ILE A 155 -10.19 1.72 21.56
C ILE A 155 -10.25 3.08 22.25
N ASN A 156 -9.79 4.15 21.60
CA ASN A 156 -9.86 5.49 22.17
C ASN A 156 -11.31 5.94 22.42
N LEU A 157 -12.21 5.69 21.48
CA LEU A 157 -13.63 6.01 21.64
C LEU A 157 -14.26 5.26 22.81
N PHE A 158 -14.04 3.94 22.88
CA PHE A 158 -14.63 3.10 23.92
C PHE A 158 -13.99 3.34 25.28
N ALA A 159 -12.69 3.58 25.36
CA ALA A 159 -12.02 3.93 26.61
C ALA A 159 -12.54 5.26 27.17
N SER A 160 -12.74 6.28 26.33
CA SER A 160 -13.35 7.54 26.76
C SER A 160 -14.78 7.33 27.25
N ARG A 161 -15.59 6.53 26.54
CA ARG A 161 -16.96 6.18 26.99
C ARG A 161 -16.96 5.42 28.31
N LEU A 162 -16.03 4.48 28.50
CA LEU A 162 -15.88 3.73 29.73
C LEU A 162 -15.55 4.64 30.91
N ARG A 163 -14.63 5.59 30.70
CA ARG A 163 -14.27 6.61 31.70
C ARG A 163 -15.46 7.45 32.09
N GLU A 164 -16.14 8.05 31.12
CA GLU A 164 -17.35 8.84 31.39
C GLU A 164 -18.42 8.05 32.15
N TRP A 165 -18.63 6.78 31.80
CA TRP A 165 -19.66 5.95 32.42
C TRP A 165 -19.28 5.52 33.85
N TYR A 166 -18.05 5.03 34.05
CA TYR A 166 -17.59 4.59 35.37
C TYR A 166 -17.35 5.77 36.33
N SER A 167 -17.05 6.96 35.82
CA SER A 167 -16.93 8.19 36.62
C SER A 167 -18.21 8.60 37.33
N ILE A 168 -19.38 8.04 36.97
CA ILE A 168 -20.60 8.20 37.78
C ILE A 168 -20.40 7.60 39.18
N HIS A 169 -19.66 6.49 39.27
CA HIS A 169 -19.40 5.75 40.50
C HIS A 169 -18.06 6.09 41.17
N PHE A 170 -17.01 6.32 40.38
CA PHE A 170 -15.68 6.67 40.87
C PHE A 170 -14.96 7.70 39.96
N PRO A 171 -15.34 8.98 40.04
CA PRO A 171 -14.86 10.02 39.13
C PRO A 171 -13.36 10.30 39.25
N GLU A 172 -12.79 10.26 40.45
CA GLU A 172 -11.39 10.60 40.71
C GLU A 172 -10.40 9.61 40.09
N LEU A 173 -10.86 8.40 39.75
CA LEU A 173 -10.02 7.40 39.07
C LEU A 173 -9.55 7.88 37.69
N ASP A 174 -10.33 8.72 37.01
CA ASP A 174 -10.02 9.23 35.67
C ASP A 174 -8.69 10.01 35.64
N ASP A 175 -8.48 10.86 36.66
CA ASP A 175 -7.26 11.65 36.83
C ASP A 175 -6.07 10.83 37.35
N LEU A 176 -6.34 9.80 38.15
CA LEU A 176 -5.31 8.97 38.79
C LEU A 176 -4.69 7.95 37.83
N VAL A 177 -5.43 7.53 36.81
CA VAL A 177 -4.99 6.51 35.84
C VAL A 177 -5.10 7.09 34.43
N LYS A 178 -3.96 7.47 33.86
CA LYS A 178 -3.90 8.09 32.52
C LYS A 178 -4.02 7.08 31.39
N GLU A 179 -3.42 5.90 31.55
CA GLU A 179 -3.44 4.87 30.50
C GLU A 179 -4.82 4.21 30.42
N HIS A 180 -5.37 4.16 29.21
CA HIS A 180 -6.71 3.62 28.96
C HIS A 180 -6.80 2.12 29.25
N GLU A 181 -5.78 1.35 28.88
CA GLU A 181 -5.75 -0.10 29.13
C GLU A 181 -5.68 -0.42 30.64
N GLU A 182 -4.85 0.31 31.39
CA GLU A 182 -4.76 0.18 32.85
C GLU A 182 -6.11 0.51 33.52
N TYR A 183 -6.77 1.59 33.09
CA TYR A 183 -8.09 1.98 33.58
C TYR A 183 -9.13 0.88 33.33
N ALA A 184 -9.21 0.37 32.09
CA ALA A 184 -10.13 -0.70 31.75
C ALA A 184 -9.87 -1.99 32.55
N ALA A 185 -8.60 -2.32 32.79
CA ALA A 185 -8.22 -3.49 33.60
C ALA A 185 -8.67 -3.37 35.05
N LEU A 186 -8.57 -2.18 35.64
CA LEU A 186 -9.02 -1.93 37.01
C LEU A 186 -10.53 -2.04 37.13
N VAL A 187 -11.27 -1.37 36.25
CA VAL A 187 -12.75 -1.41 36.25
C VAL A 187 -13.25 -2.84 36.03
N SER A 188 -12.67 -3.56 35.06
CA SER A 188 -13.00 -4.96 34.76
C SER A 188 -12.80 -5.88 35.96
N ARG A 189 -11.64 -5.80 36.61
CA ARG A 189 -11.22 -6.78 37.62
C ARG A 189 -11.72 -6.45 39.01
N LEU A 190 -11.72 -5.17 39.39
CA LEU A 190 -12.10 -4.74 40.74
C LEU A 190 -13.59 -4.49 40.86
N GLY A 191 -14.23 -3.85 39.88
CA GLY A 191 -15.66 -3.54 39.94
C GLY A 191 -15.94 -2.35 40.87
N PRO A 192 -16.56 -2.55 42.06
CA PRO A 192 -16.94 -1.44 42.94
C PRO A 192 -15.70 -0.75 43.52
N ARG A 193 -15.79 0.55 43.81
CA ARG A 193 -14.69 1.36 44.37
C ARG A 193 -14.19 0.81 45.71
N GLU A 194 -15.05 0.14 46.48
CA GLU A 194 -14.73 -0.53 47.74
C GLU A 194 -13.69 -1.66 47.56
N ALA A 195 -13.61 -2.24 46.35
CA ALA A 195 -12.64 -3.28 46.02
C ALA A 195 -11.23 -2.71 45.70
N PHE A 196 -11.06 -1.39 45.60
CA PHE A 196 -9.78 -0.72 45.32
C PHE A 196 -8.89 -0.63 46.55
N THR A 197 -8.63 -1.76 47.19
CA THR A 197 -7.71 -1.86 48.33
C THR A 197 -6.26 -1.91 47.84
N VAL A 198 -5.31 -1.52 48.72
CA VAL A 198 -3.87 -1.56 48.40
C VAL A 198 -3.43 -2.97 47.98
N GLU A 199 -3.98 -4.01 48.63
CA GLU A 199 -3.68 -5.40 48.31
C GLU A 199 -4.16 -5.79 46.90
N ASN A 200 -5.41 -5.45 46.55
CA ASN A 200 -5.98 -5.78 45.25
C ASN A 200 -5.30 -5.01 44.12
N LEU A 201 -4.98 -3.73 44.35
CA LEU A 201 -4.20 -2.91 43.41
C LEU A 201 -2.79 -3.48 43.19
N ALA A 202 -2.15 -3.99 44.25
CA ALA A 202 -0.84 -4.64 44.14
C ALA A 202 -0.89 -5.92 43.29
N LYS A 203 -1.95 -6.73 43.41
CA LYS A 203 -2.17 -7.92 42.54
C LYS A 203 -2.29 -7.56 41.06
N LEU A 204 -2.72 -6.34 40.76
CA LEU A 204 -2.85 -5.81 39.38
C LEU A 204 -1.60 -5.08 38.89
N GLY A 205 -0.52 -5.08 39.67
CA GLY A 205 0.76 -4.47 39.30
C GLY A 205 0.89 -2.99 39.68
N ILE A 206 -0.10 -2.40 40.35
CA ILE A 206 0.00 -1.04 40.90
C ILE A 206 0.68 -1.13 42.25
N LYS A 207 1.90 -0.59 42.37
CA LYS A 207 2.73 -0.71 43.57
C LYS A 207 3.01 0.63 44.25
N GLY A 208 3.38 0.54 45.53
CA GLY A 208 3.88 1.65 46.34
C GLY A 208 2.85 2.75 46.57
N GLY A 209 3.31 4.00 46.71
CA GLY A 209 2.46 5.15 47.04
C GLY A 209 1.34 5.45 46.03
N ARG A 210 1.40 4.92 44.80
CA ARG A 210 0.29 5.04 43.83
C ARG A 210 -0.91 4.19 44.25
N ALA A 211 -0.69 2.98 44.76
CA ALA A 211 -1.75 2.10 45.24
C ALA A 211 -2.43 2.68 46.48
N GLU A 212 -1.63 3.17 47.44
CA GLU A 212 -2.13 3.85 48.65
C GLU A 212 -2.97 5.08 48.30
N ARG A 213 -2.50 5.90 47.36
CA ARG A 213 -3.23 7.08 46.90
C ARG A 213 -4.57 6.72 46.27
N ILE A 214 -4.61 5.73 45.39
CA ILE A 214 -5.86 5.28 44.75
C ILE A 214 -6.82 4.71 45.78
N ALA A 215 -6.34 3.85 46.68
CA ALA A 215 -7.18 3.24 47.72
C ALA A 215 -7.77 4.27 48.70
N LYS A 216 -6.97 5.26 49.09
CA LYS A 216 -7.44 6.36 49.92
C LYS A 216 -8.54 7.16 49.22
N VAL A 217 -8.30 7.57 47.97
CA VAL A 217 -9.26 8.36 47.20
C VAL A 217 -10.53 7.57 46.91
N ALA A 218 -10.44 6.24 46.73
CA ALA A 218 -11.62 5.39 46.57
C ALA A 218 -12.54 5.42 47.81
N GLY A 219 -11.98 5.46 49.01
CA GLY A 219 -12.74 5.56 50.27
C GLY A 219 -13.33 6.94 50.55
N GLU A 220 -12.76 7.99 49.94
CA GLU A 220 -13.20 9.39 50.08
C GLU A 220 -14.00 9.88 48.84
N SER A 221 -14.30 8.97 47.90
CA SER A 221 -14.93 9.29 46.61
C SER A 221 -16.30 9.94 46.77
N ILE A 222 -16.57 10.96 45.96
CA ILE A 222 -17.89 11.63 45.89
C ILE A 222 -18.85 10.96 44.89
N GLY A 223 -18.42 9.89 44.23
CA GLY A 223 -19.21 9.19 43.22
C GLY A 223 -20.45 8.51 43.79
N ALA A 224 -21.46 8.32 42.94
CA ALA A 224 -22.73 7.72 43.34
C ALA A 224 -22.59 6.22 43.58
N ASP A 225 -23.44 5.68 44.46
CA ASP A 225 -23.63 4.24 44.55
C ASP A 225 -24.22 3.70 43.25
N ILE A 226 -23.76 2.53 42.83
CA ILE A 226 -24.16 1.90 41.58
C ILE A 226 -24.73 0.51 41.88
N SER A 227 -25.76 0.11 41.14
CA SER A 227 -26.32 -1.23 41.29
C SER A 227 -25.36 -2.28 40.73
N GLU A 228 -25.41 -3.51 41.29
CA GLU A 228 -24.63 -4.64 40.75
C GLU A 228 -24.97 -4.94 39.28
N LEU A 229 -26.21 -4.68 38.87
CA LEU A 229 -26.65 -4.87 37.49
C LEU A 229 -25.95 -3.86 36.56
N ASP A 230 -25.96 -2.59 36.92
CA ASP A 230 -25.32 -1.53 36.12
C ASP A 230 -23.80 -1.70 36.10
N LEU A 231 -23.21 -2.02 37.26
CA LEU A 231 -21.78 -2.29 37.37
C LEU A 231 -21.37 -3.51 36.53
N GLY A 232 -22.21 -4.55 36.50
CA GLY A 232 -22.02 -5.70 35.61
C GLY A 232 -21.92 -5.29 34.15
N LYS A 233 -22.76 -4.35 33.69
CA LYS A 233 -22.71 -3.82 32.32
C LYS A 233 -21.47 -2.97 32.04
N ILE A 234 -21.03 -2.16 33.00
CA ILE A 234 -19.77 -1.42 32.86
C ILE A 234 -18.58 -2.39 32.79
N ARG A 235 -18.59 -3.47 33.58
CA ARG A 235 -17.54 -4.51 33.53
C ARG A 235 -17.53 -5.24 32.20
N GLU A 236 -18.68 -5.66 31.68
CA GLU A 236 -18.80 -6.23 30.32
C GLU A 236 -18.19 -5.30 29.26
N PHE A 237 -18.51 -4.00 29.34
CA PHE A 237 -17.97 -2.99 28.42
C PHE A 237 -16.45 -2.81 28.56
N SER A 238 -15.93 -2.80 29.80
CA SER A 238 -14.48 -2.75 30.05
C SER A 238 -13.73 -3.98 29.53
N ASN A 239 -14.32 -5.17 29.63
CA ASN A 239 -13.77 -6.40 29.08
C ASN A 239 -13.70 -6.34 27.55
N LEU A 240 -14.70 -5.77 26.89
CA LEU A 240 -14.64 -5.52 25.46
C LEU A 240 -13.47 -4.61 25.08
N VAL A 241 -13.23 -3.52 25.83
CA VAL A 241 -12.08 -2.63 25.61
C VAL A 241 -10.75 -3.40 25.74
N LEU A 242 -10.59 -4.22 26.78
CA LEU A 242 -9.40 -5.06 26.95
C LEU A 242 -9.22 -6.06 25.80
N ARG A 243 -10.32 -6.66 25.34
CA ARG A 243 -10.29 -7.59 24.20
C ARG A 243 -9.84 -6.91 22.91
N LEU A 244 -10.22 -5.64 22.70
CA LEU A 244 -9.73 -4.87 21.56
C LEU A 244 -8.22 -4.62 21.64
N TYR A 245 -7.67 -4.36 22.83
CA TYR A 245 -6.22 -4.25 23.03
C TYR A 245 -5.48 -5.57 22.72
N GLU A 246 -6.04 -6.72 23.12
CA GLU A 246 -5.51 -8.04 22.77
C GLU A 246 -5.45 -8.24 21.26
N ILE A 247 -6.58 -8.07 20.56
CA ILE A 247 -6.65 -8.22 19.10
C ILE A 247 -5.68 -7.27 18.39
N ARG A 248 -5.51 -6.05 18.91
CA ARG A 248 -4.58 -5.06 18.36
C ARG A 248 -3.12 -5.50 18.51
N ARG A 249 -2.75 -6.17 19.62
CA ARG A 249 -1.43 -6.78 19.79
C ARG A 249 -1.22 -7.93 18.81
N ASP A 250 -2.17 -8.85 18.72
CA ASP A 250 -2.12 -10.01 17.82
C ASP A 250 -1.95 -9.58 16.35
N LEU A 251 -2.71 -8.56 15.92
CA LEU A 251 -2.57 -8.00 14.57
C LEU A 251 -1.23 -7.31 14.34
N SER A 252 -0.65 -6.70 15.38
CA SER A 252 0.67 -6.06 15.28
C SER A 252 1.77 -7.10 15.07
N GLU A 253 1.69 -8.23 15.79
CA GLU A 253 2.61 -9.36 15.63
C GLU A 253 2.45 -9.99 14.24
N TYR A 254 1.22 -10.26 13.81
CA TYR A 254 0.93 -10.73 12.46
C TYR A 254 1.51 -9.80 11.39
N LEU A 255 1.28 -8.48 11.53
CA LEU A 255 1.79 -7.48 10.59
C LEU A 255 3.33 -7.48 10.54
N GLU A 256 4.01 -7.67 11.67
CA GLU A 256 5.46 -7.76 11.71
C GLU A 256 5.97 -8.92 10.86
N HIS A 257 5.34 -10.10 10.97
CA HIS A 257 5.70 -11.26 10.15
C HIS A 257 5.47 -11.00 8.65
N VAL A 258 4.31 -10.48 8.27
CA VAL A 258 3.99 -10.19 6.87
C VAL A 258 4.92 -9.13 6.29
N MET A 259 5.23 -8.07 7.06
CA MET A 259 6.09 -6.99 6.58
C MET A 259 7.55 -7.40 6.40
N LYS A 260 8.07 -8.30 7.24
CA LYS A 260 9.42 -8.88 7.05
C LYS A 260 9.50 -9.74 5.78
N GLU A 261 8.42 -10.41 5.40
CA GLU A 261 8.36 -11.17 4.15
C GLU A 261 8.22 -10.27 2.92
N VAL A 262 7.35 -9.26 3.00
CA VAL A 262 6.98 -8.41 1.85
C VAL A 262 8.00 -7.32 1.57
N ALA A 263 8.43 -6.60 2.60
CA ALA A 263 9.30 -5.44 2.47
C ALA A 263 10.32 -5.39 3.63
N PRO A 264 11.28 -6.34 3.67
CA PRO A 264 12.26 -6.42 4.74
C PRO A 264 13.12 -5.14 4.84
N ASN A 265 13.46 -4.50 3.71
CA ASN A 265 14.30 -3.32 3.75
C ASN A 265 13.57 -2.10 4.33
N VAL A 266 12.31 -1.89 3.93
CA VAL A 266 11.48 -0.83 4.51
C VAL A 266 11.24 -1.09 6.00
N THR A 267 10.96 -2.33 6.37
CA THR A 267 10.70 -2.74 7.76
C THR A 267 11.89 -2.46 8.66
N GLU A 268 13.11 -2.76 8.23
CA GLU A 268 14.31 -2.49 9.03
C GLU A 268 14.58 -0.98 9.20
N LEU A 269 14.17 -0.14 8.24
CA LEU A 269 14.37 1.32 8.33
C LEU A 269 13.37 2.02 9.25
N VAL A 270 12.09 1.66 9.20
CA VAL A 270 11.02 2.41 9.89
C VAL A 270 10.14 1.57 10.81
N GLY A 271 10.35 0.26 10.87
CA GLY A 271 9.50 -0.70 11.55
C GLY A 271 8.27 -1.10 10.73
N PRO A 272 7.60 -2.20 11.13
CA PRO A 272 6.50 -2.78 10.37
C PRO A 272 5.27 -1.87 10.30
N LEU A 273 4.89 -1.22 11.41
CA LEU A 273 3.70 -0.34 11.46
C LEU A 273 3.80 0.85 10.50
N LEU A 274 4.93 1.58 10.52
CA LEU A 274 5.12 2.74 9.66
C LEU A 274 5.36 2.31 8.20
N GLY A 275 6.08 1.19 7.98
CA GLY A 275 6.24 0.60 6.65
C GLY A 275 4.91 0.23 6.02
N ALA A 276 4.04 -0.47 6.75
CA ALA A 276 2.72 -0.84 6.27
C ALA A 276 1.81 0.38 6.02
N ARG A 277 1.88 1.44 6.86
CA ARG A 277 1.15 2.69 6.58
C ARG A 277 1.61 3.35 5.28
N LEU A 278 2.91 3.32 4.97
CA LEU A 278 3.44 3.81 3.69
C LEU A 278 2.90 3.00 2.52
N LEU A 279 2.86 1.67 2.63
CA LEU A 279 2.23 0.80 1.63
C LEU A 279 0.74 1.13 1.45
N SER A 280 0.00 1.28 2.55
CA SER A 280 -1.43 1.60 2.51
C SER A 280 -1.73 2.94 1.84
N LEU A 281 -0.87 3.94 2.04
CA LEU A 281 -0.99 5.25 1.39
C LEU A 281 -0.57 5.23 -0.09
N ALA A 282 0.41 4.40 -0.44
CA ALA A 282 0.86 4.25 -1.83
C ALA A 282 -0.09 3.38 -2.67
N GLY A 283 -0.72 2.38 -2.07
CA GLY A 283 -1.63 1.42 -2.72
C GLY A 283 -1.03 0.02 -2.86
N SER A 284 0.27 -0.08 -3.11
CA SER A 284 1.02 -1.34 -3.19
C SER A 284 2.52 -1.11 -2.97
N LEU A 285 3.31 -2.17 -2.79
CA LEU A 285 4.77 -2.07 -2.76
C LEU A 285 5.33 -1.60 -4.11
N ALA A 286 4.71 -2.04 -5.22
CA ALA A 286 5.08 -1.63 -6.57
C ALA A 286 4.91 -0.12 -6.77
N ASP A 287 3.79 0.44 -6.30
CA ASP A 287 3.52 1.87 -6.40
C ASP A 287 4.45 2.67 -5.50
N LEU A 288 4.71 2.21 -4.28
CA LEU A 288 5.68 2.84 -3.38
C LEU A 288 7.09 2.90 -4.01
N ALA A 289 7.53 1.84 -4.68
CA ALA A 289 8.83 1.78 -5.35
C ALA A 289 8.98 2.78 -6.51
N LYS A 290 7.86 3.08 -7.21
CA LYS A 290 7.81 4.07 -8.30
C LYS A 290 7.81 5.51 -7.80
N LEU A 291 7.37 5.76 -6.55
CA LEU A 291 7.31 7.11 -6.01
C LEU A 291 8.70 7.75 -5.87
N PRO A 292 8.82 9.06 -6.14
CA PRO A 292 10.02 9.81 -5.79
C PRO A 292 10.09 10.05 -4.27
N ALA A 293 11.30 10.24 -3.76
CA ALA A 293 11.52 10.52 -2.34
C ALA A 293 10.74 11.76 -1.84
N SER A 294 10.54 12.76 -2.70
CA SER A 294 9.75 13.96 -2.37
C SER A 294 8.28 13.64 -2.09
N THR A 295 7.69 12.66 -2.79
CA THR A 295 6.32 12.23 -2.54
C THR A 295 6.25 11.40 -1.27
N ILE A 296 7.16 10.43 -1.09
CA ILE A 296 7.25 9.62 0.13
C ILE A 296 7.38 10.50 1.38
N GLN A 297 8.12 11.61 1.28
CA GLN A 297 8.29 12.57 2.37
C GLN A 297 6.95 13.14 2.88
N VAL A 298 5.96 13.33 2.01
CA VAL A 298 4.71 14.04 2.30
C VAL A 298 3.45 13.16 2.23
N LEU A 299 3.59 11.85 1.98
CA LEU A 299 2.50 10.87 2.05
C LEU A 299 1.76 10.97 3.39
N GLY A 300 0.43 11.07 3.39
CA GLY A 300 -0.41 11.29 4.55
C GLY A 300 -0.60 12.76 4.94
N ALA A 301 -0.01 13.71 4.20
CA ALA A 301 -0.22 15.16 4.38
C ALA A 301 -0.81 15.82 3.12
N GLU A 302 -1.53 15.06 2.30
CA GLU A 302 -2.10 15.47 1.01
C GLU A 302 -2.95 16.73 1.16
N LYS A 303 -3.84 16.77 2.16
CA LYS A 303 -4.71 17.93 2.42
C LYS A 303 -3.90 19.21 2.66
N ALA A 304 -2.81 19.13 3.41
CA ALA A 304 -1.95 20.28 3.68
C ALA A 304 -1.10 20.67 2.46
N LEU A 305 -0.61 19.67 1.73
CA LEU A 305 0.17 19.83 0.50
C LEU A 305 -0.66 20.51 -0.60
N PHE A 306 -1.83 19.97 -0.92
CA PHE A 306 -2.70 20.52 -1.96
C PHE A 306 -3.22 21.91 -1.62
N ARG A 307 -3.50 22.18 -0.33
CA ARG A 307 -3.81 23.53 0.13
C ARG A 307 -2.65 24.49 -0.14
N ALA A 308 -1.41 24.11 0.18
CA ALA A 308 -0.23 24.94 -0.07
C ALA A 308 0.01 25.17 -1.56
N LEU A 309 -0.17 24.14 -2.41
CA LEU A 309 -0.06 24.27 -3.86
C LEU A 309 -1.11 25.22 -4.44
N ARG A 310 -2.36 25.15 -3.95
CA ARG A 310 -3.46 26.02 -4.42
C ARG A 310 -3.30 27.47 -3.98
N THR A 311 -2.77 27.71 -2.77
CA THR A 311 -2.63 29.07 -2.22
C THR A 311 -1.24 29.68 -2.38
N GLY A 312 -0.28 28.96 -2.95
CA GLY A 312 1.14 29.35 -2.95
C GLY A 312 1.76 29.36 -1.53
N GLY A 313 1.14 28.66 -0.59
CA GLY A 313 1.57 28.58 0.80
C GLY A 313 2.80 27.70 1.01
N ARG A 314 3.25 27.61 2.27
CA ARG A 314 4.38 26.74 2.64
C ARG A 314 3.94 25.27 2.64
N PRO A 315 4.61 24.37 1.90
CA PRO A 315 4.27 22.95 1.89
C PRO A 315 4.59 22.26 3.22
N PRO A 316 3.93 21.12 3.52
CA PRO A 316 4.27 20.32 4.70
C PRO A 316 5.70 19.76 4.59
N LYS A 317 6.39 19.66 5.74
CA LYS A 317 7.77 19.15 5.81
C LYS A 317 7.84 17.63 5.87
N HIS A 318 6.76 16.99 6.31
CA HIS A 318 6.65 15.55 6.52
C HIS A 318 5.16 15.18 6.54
N GLY A 319 4.84 13.99 6.06
CA GLY A 319 3.54 13.36 6.24
C GLY A 319 3.55 12.32 7.36
N VAL A 320 3.10 11.10 7.07
CA VAL A 320 3.02 9.97 8.01
C VAL A 320 4.38 9.61 8.61
N ILE A 321 5.47 9.84 7.87
CA ILE A 321 6.85 9.63 8.35
C ILE A 321 7.20 10.48 9.57
N PHE A 322 6.38 11.46 9.94
CA PHE A 322 6.50 12.18 11.22
C PHE A 322 6.50 11.24 12.43
N GLN A 323 5.84 10.09 12.34
CA GLN A 323 5.79 9.08 13.41
C GLN A 323 7.17 8.49 13.72
N TYR A 324 8.14 8.57 12.80
CA TYR A 324 9.50 8.08 13.02
C TYR A 324 10.16 8.77 14.25
N PRO A 325 10.78 8.02 15.17
CA PRO A 325 11.32 8.55 16.43
C PRO A 325 12.19 9.79 16.31
N ASP A 326 13.17 9.79 15.41
CA ASP A 326 14.06 10.94 15.26
C ASP A 326 13.37 12.17 14.65
N ILE A 327 12.23 12.03 13.98
CA ILE A 327 11.52 13.18 13.41
C ILE A 327 10.65 13.84 14.47
N HIS A 328 9.79 13.10 15.18
CA HIS A 328 8.88 13.72 16.14
C HIS A 328 9.61 14.30 17.35
N ARG A 329 10.66 13.61 17.85
CA ARG A 329 11.46 14.05 19.01
C ARG A 329 12.37 15.23 18.69
N SER A 330 12.76 15.42 17.43
CA SER A 330 13.68 16.49 17.06
C SER A 330 13.02 17.88 17.02
N PRO A 331 13.79 18.97 17.23
CA PRO A 331 13.31 20.34 17.11
C PRO A 331 12.77 20.69 15.71
N LYS A 332 11.78 21.61 15.66
CA LYS A 332 11.03 21.98 14.42
C LYS A 332 11.90 22.37 13.22
N TRP A 333 13.12 22.89 13.43
CA TRP A 333 14.05 23.30 12.38
C TRP A 333 14.91 22.15 11.82
N GLN A 334 15.01 21.02 12.55
CA GLN A 334 15.73 19.82 12.12
C GLN A 334 14.81 18.82 11.41
N ARG A 335 13.54 18.73 11.82
CA ARG A 335 12.56 17.74 11.32
C ARG A 335 12.53 17.58 9.80
N GLY A 336 12.50 18.69 9.06
CA GLY A 336 12.43 18.64 7.59
C GLY A 336 13.67 18.06 6.92
N LYS A 337 14.86 18.26 7.51
CA LYS A 337 16.12 17.69 7.00
C LYS A 337 16.18 16.18 7.26
N ILE A 338 15.78 15.76 8.45
CA ILE A 338 15.69 14.35 8.83
C ILE A 338 14.64 13.63 7.97
N ALA A 339 13.45 14.22 7.81
CA ALA A 339 12.38 13.68 6.96
C ALA A 339 12.82 13.46 5.51
N ARG A 340 13.57 14.41 4.93
CA ARG A 340 14.11 14.28 3.58
C ARG A 340 15.15 13.15 3.49
N ALA A 341 16.05 13.05 4.47
CA ALA A 341 17.04 11.97 4.51
C ALA A 341 16.36 10.60 4.60
N LEU A 342 15.39 10.46 5.51
CA LEU A 342 14.61 9.24 5.68
C LEU A 342 13.86 8.86 4.40
N ALA A 343 13.12 9.79 3.79
CA ALA A 343 12.37 9.54 2.57
C ALA A 343 13.26 9.11 1.39
N THR A 344 14.49 9.64 1.32
CA THR A 344 15.48 9.23 0.32
C THR A 344 15.90 7.78 0.52
N LYS A 345 16.13 7.34 1.76
CA LYS A 345 16.49 5.94 2.05
C LYS A 345 15.31 4.99 1.90
N LEU A 346 14.10 5.42 2.27
CA LEU A 346 12.87 4.68 2.01
C LEU A 346 12.61 4.43 0.53
N ALA A 347 12.85 5.43 -0.34
CA ALA A 347 12.70 5.25 -1.78
C ALA A 347 13.65 4.16 -2.33
N ILE A 348 14.89 4.12 -1.82
CA ILE A 348 15.88 3.10 -2.22
C ILE A 348 15.47 1.72 -1.67
N ALA A 349 15.06 1.66 -0.41
CA ALA A 349 14.62 0.41 0.23
C ALA A 349 13.40 -0.19 -0.48
N ALA A 350 12.38 0.61 -0.78
CA ALA A 350 11.17 0.15 -1.47
C ALA A 350 11.49 -0.39 -2.88
N ARG A 351 12.42 0.22 -3.61
CA ARG A 351 12.88 -0.28 -4.91
C ARG A 351 13.66 -1.58 -4.78
N ALA A 352 14.51 -1.70 -3.76
CA ALA A 352 15.25 -2.93 -3.51
C ALA A 352 14.30 -4.09 -3.18
N ASP A 353 13.32 -3.84 -2.29
CA ASP A 353 12.27 -4.80 -1.91
C ASP A 353 11.45 -5.24 -3.13
N HIS A 354 11.02 -4.31 -3.99
CA HIS A 354 10.17 -4.65 -5.13
C HIS A 354 10.91 -5.29 -6.32
N TYR A 355 12.04 -4.73 -6.76
CA TYR A 355 12.69 -5.13 -8.01
C TYR A 355 13.78 -6.19 -7.84
N THR A 356 14.43 -6.26 -6.67
CA THR A 356 15.62 -7.12 -6.49
C THR A 356 15.47 -8.17 -5.41
N GLY A 357 14.65 -7.92 -4.39
CA GLY A 357 14.56 -8.76 -3.19
C GLY A 357 15.85 -8.80 -2.34
N ARG A 358 16.89 -8.02 -2.68
CA ARG A 358 18.16 -8.03 -1.94
C ARG A 358 18.03 -7.23 -0.64
N PHE A 359 18.55 -7.80 0.45
CA PHE A 359 18.62 -7.10 1.72
C PHE A 359 19.83 -6.15 1.74
N ILE A 360 19.56 -4.85 1.84
CA ILE A 360 20.54 -3.74 1.86
C ILE A 360 20.31 -2.77 3.03
N ALA A 361 19.36 -3.07 3.92
CA ALA A 361 18.88 -2.13 4.91
C ALA A 361 19.92 -1.74 5.96
N ASP A 362 20.78 -2.65 6.41
CA ASP A 362 21.84 -2.34 7.40
C ASP A 362 22.73 -1.19 6.93
N ARG A 363 23.11 -1.21 5.66
CA ARG A 363 23.90 -0.14 5.04
C ARG A 363 23.08 1.16 4.96
N LEU A 364 21.82 1.08 4.56
CA LEU A 364 20.95 2.26 4.46
C LEU A 364 20.70 2.91 5.83
N LYS A 365 20.50 2.09 6.86
CA LYS A 365 20.29 2.49 8.25
C LYS A 365 21.50 3.22 8.80
N LYS A 366 22.71 2.66 8.62
CA LYS A 366 23.96 3.33 9.01
C LYS A 366 24.12 4.70 8.35
N ILE A 367 23.91 4.79 7.02
CA ILE A 367 24.00 6.07 6.29
C ILE A 367 22.95 7.07 6.80
N LEU A 368 21.74 6.60 7.13
CA LEU A 368 20.68 7.44 7.68
C LEU A 368 21.06 7.98 9.06
N GLU A 369 21.54 7.12 9.95
CA GLU A 369 21.94 7.47 11.31
C GLU A 369 23.08 8.50 11.31
N ASP A 370 24.10 8.30 10.48
CA ASP A 370 25.21 9.24 10.34
C ASP A 370 24.72 10.61 9.86
N ARG A 371 23.80 10.62 8.88
CA ARG A 371 23.18 11.86 8.41
C ARG A 371 22.32 12.54 9.49
N ILE A 372 21.62 11.78 10.33
CA ILE A 372 20.83 12.32 11.44
C ILE A 372 21.74 12.95 12.48
N LYS A 373 22.84 12.28 12.84
CA LYS A 373 23.87 12.82 13.76
C LYS A 373 24.43 14.13 13.23
N GLU A 374 24.81 14.17 11.95
CA GLU A 374 25.29 15.38 11.28
C GLU A 374 24.27 16.54 11.33
N VAL A 375 22.99 16.25 11.08
CA VAL A 375 21.93 17.28 11.17
C VAL A 375 21.77 17.80 12.61
N LYS A 376 21.86 16.91 13.60
CA LYS A 376 21.75 17.29 15.02
C LYS A 376 22.94 18.15 15.46
N THR A 377 24.15 17.89 14.97
CA THR A 377 25.35 18.69 15.29
C THR A 377 25.39 20.03 14.55
N LEU A 378 25.24 20.03 13.23
CA LEU A 378 25.32 21.25 12.40
C LEU A 378 24.19 22.25 12.68
N TYR A 379 23.00 21.76 13.07
CA TYR A 379 21.83 22.59 13.32
C TYR A 379 21.37 22.53 14.78
N ALA A 380 22.32 22.52 15.71
CA ALA A 380 22.04 22.56 17.14
C ALA A 380 21.24 23.82 17.52
N LYS A 381 21.56 24.98 16.94
CA LYS A 381 20.88 26.24 17.21
C LYS A 381 19.71 26.48 16.25
N PRO A 382 18.61 27.13 16.72
CA PRO A 382 17.52 27.51 15.84
C PRO A 382 17.99 28.55 14.82
N PRO A 383 17.46 28.51 13.57
CA PRO A 383 17.72 29.57 12.61
C PRO A 383 17.18 30.91 13.14
N PRO A 384 17.84 32.04 12.83
CA PRO A 384 17.39 33.36 13.27
C PRO A 384 15.94 33.60 12.81
N LYS A 385 15.09 34.10 13.72
CA LYS A 385 13.69 34.43 13.42
C LYS A 385 13.67 35.49 12.32
N ALA A 386 12.93 35.24 11.24
CA ALA A 386 12.64 36.27 10.25
C ALA A 386 11.92 37.45 10.94
N PRO A 387 12.27 38.70 10.62
CA PRO A 387 11.59 39.86 11.19
C PRO A 387 10.08 39.80 10.87
N PRO A 388 9.21 40.26 11.78
CA PRO A 388 7.77 40.25 11.56
C PRO A 388 7.43 41.02 10.27
N PRO A 389 6.41 40.59 9.51
CA PRO A 389 5.97 41.32 8.34
C PRO A 389 5.61 42.75 8.74
N LYS A 390 6.15 43.74 8.02
CA LYS A 390 5.84 45.16 8.27
C LYS A 390 4.31 45.33 8.20
N PRO A 391 3.68 46.03 9.15
CA PRO A 391 2.23 46.25 9.12
C PRO A 391 1.86 46.91 7.79
N ALA A 392 0.84 46.37 7.12
CA ALA A 392 0.31 46.96 5.90
C ALA A 392 -0.07 48.42 6.20
N ARG A 393 0.51 49.37 5.45
CA ARG A 393 0.16 50.78 5.56
C ARG A 393 -1.35 50.88 5.29
N ARG A 394 -2.14 51.19 6.32
CA ARG A 394 -3.55 51.54 6.15
C ARG A 394 -3.61 52.70 5.13
N PRO A 395 -4.43 52.62 4.08
CA PRO A 395 -4.60 53.75 3.17
C PRO A 395 -5.05 54.94 4.02
N ARG A 396 -4.31 56.05 3.93
CA ARG A 396 -4.70 57.32 4.58
C ARG A 396 -6.12 57.62 4.10
N ARG A 397 -7.09 57.65 5.02
CA ARG A 397 -8.39 58.26 4.74
C ARG A 397 -8.08 59.69 4.32
N SER A 398 -8.37 60.03 3.06
CA SER A 398 -8.42 61.41 2.63
C SER A 398 -9.56 62.07 3.41
N GLU A 399 -9.23 62.95 4.34
CA GLU A 399 -10.19 63.93 4.84
C GLU A 399 -10.67 64.75 3.64
N ARG A 400 -11.97 64.72 3.40
CA ARG A 400 -12.69 65.64 2.51
C ARG A 400 -13.78 66.29 3.34
#